data_AF-A0AAJ3FAP5-F1
#
_entry.id   AF-A0AAJ3FAP5-F1
#
_cell.length_a   1.000
_cell.length_b   1.000
_cell.length_c   1.000
_cell.angle_alpha   90.00
_cell.angle_beta   90.00
_cell.angle_gamma   90.00
#
_symmetry.space_group_name_H-M   'P 1'
#
loop_
_entity.id
_entity.type
_entity.pdbx_description
1 polymer ?
#
loop_
_entity_poly.entity_id
_entity_poly.type
_entity_poly.pdbx_seq_one_letter_code
_entity_poly.pdbx_strand_id
1 'polypeptide(L)'
;KKRTIQAQVVDRARILLYKADGMTFQQIADKLAISTATVRLCISKFQKGGLDAALFDVQRPGRPSEITDDAKAWMIHIACQRPTELGYAQELWTLTSLHKYIQKHAEEAGYPRLSTVTKPYIQKFLKEQDMKPFKIKYYCEKRDPDFESKMHEVLLVYKQIEMQFDENGDLIVPDDYKLTITVSYDEKPGIQAISNTVPDLRPTSEHGEVYRDAEYKRLGTLSLLAGIDLLTGEAIPLVSETHKSSDFIEFLKILDKKYPSQDTIRIILDNHSAHTSKETRRFLD
;
A
#
# COMPACT_ATOMS: atom_id res chain seq x y z
N LYS A 1 -12.53 9.90 23.31
CA LYS A 1 -14.00 9.65 23.22
C LYS A 1 -14.67 10.89 22.63
N LYS A 2 -15.19 10.84 21.39
CA LYS A 2 -15.93 11.97 20.81
C LYS A 2 -17.27 12.13 21.55
N ARG A 3 -17.51 13.30 22.17
CA ARG A 3 -18.73 13.63 22.93
C ARG A 3 -19.85 14.19 22.03
N THR A 4 -20.00 13.66 20.82
CA THR A 4 -20.91 14.23 19.81
C THR A 4 -21.74 13.13 19.18
N ILE A 5 -23.05 13.15 19.44
CA ILE A 5 -24.06 12.31 18.80
C ILE A 5 -25.14 13.24 18.21
N GLN A 6 -25.94 12.73 17.28
CA GLN A 6 -27.05 13.49 16.69
C GLN A 6 -28.01 14.00 17.78
N ALA A 7 -28.39 15.29 17.72
CA ALA A 7 -29.26 15.92 18.71
C ALA A 7 -30.59 15.17 18.91
N GLN A 8 -31.15 14.61 17.84
CA GLN A 8 -32.39 13.83 17.89
C GLN A 8 -32.28 12.59 18.78
N VAL A 9 -31.12 11.93 18.84
CA VAL A 9 -30.89 10.77 19.70
C VAL A 9 -30.84 11.21 21.17
N VAL A 10 -30.24 12.38 21.45
CA VAL A 10 -30.21 12.97 22.80
C VAL A 10 -31.61 13.32 23.28
N ASP A 11 -32.42 13.94 22.41
CA ASP A 11 -33.79 14.31 22.76
C ASP A 11 -34.66 13.09 23.00
N ARG A 12 -34.54 12.03 22.17
CA ARG A 12 -35.22 10.74 22.39
C ARG A 12 -34.80 10.09 23.71
N ALA A 13 -33.52 10.12 24.06
CA ALA A 13 -33.04 9.62 25.36
C ALA A 13 -33.63 10.43 26.54
N ARG A 14 -33.67 11.76 26.43
CA ARG A 14 -34.29 12.64 27.44
C ARG A 14 -35.79 12.39 27.59
N ILE A 15 -36.51 12.11 26.51
CA ILE A 15 -37.93 11.72 26.56
C ILE A 15 -38.11 10.48 27.43
N LEU A 16 -37.27 9.45 27.25
CA LEU A 16 -37.34 8.21 28.02
C LEU A 16 -37.01 8.44 29.51
N LEU A 17 -35.98 9.23 29.80
CA LEU A 17 -35.60 9.57 31.17
C LEU A 17 -36.69 10.36 31.89
N TYR A 18 -37.20 11.44 31.28
CA TYR A 18 -38.26 12.23 31.89
C TYR A 18 -39.57 11.45 32.03
N LYS A 19 -39.81 10.46 31.15
CA LYS A 19 -40.93 9.57 31.33
C LYS A 19 -40.74 8.63 32.52
N ALA A 20 -39.53 8.09 32.71
CA ALA A 20 -39.20 7.28 33.87
C ALA A 20 -39.33 8.07 35.18
N ASP A 21 -39.01 9.37 35.17
CA ASP A 21 -39.21 10.32 36.27
C ASP A 21 -40.69 10.70 36.52
N GLY A 22 -41.64 10.09 35.78
CA GLY A 22 -43.07 10.28 36.00
C GLY A 22 -43.70 11.50 35.30
N MET A 23 -42.96 12.22 34.46
CA MET A 23 -43.52 13.39 33.76
C MET A 23 -44.62 12.99 32.76
N THR A 24 -45.60 13.89 32.60
CA THR A 24 -46.65 13.75 31.58
C THR A 24 -46.09 14.08 30.19
N PHE A 25 -46.76 13.59 29.13
CA PHE A 25 -46.30 13.85 27.76
C PHE A 25 -46.29 15.33 27.39
N GLN A 26 -47.17 16.14 27.97
CA GLN A 26 -47.21 17.59 27.76
C GLN A 26 -45.99 18.26 28.40
N GLN A 27 -45.68 17.94 29.66
CA GLN A 27 -44.51 18.48 30.35
C GLN A 27 -43.19 18.15 29.66
N ILE A 28 -43.06 16.92 29.12
CA ILE A 28 -41.87 16.50 28.36
C ILE A 28 -41.76 17.29 27.06
N ALA A 29 -42.88 17.46 26.34
CA ALA A 29 -42.94 18.20 25.09
C ALA A 29 -42.54 19.67 25.29
N ASP A 30 -43.07 20.32 26.33
CA ASP A 30 -42.77 21.72 26.65
C ASP A 30 -41.30 21.89 27.07
N LYS A 31 -40.76 20.97 27.88
CA LYS A 31 -39.38 21.02 28.38
C LYS A 31 -38.33 20.79 27.28
N LEU A 32 -38.65 19.99 26.27
CA LEU A 32 -37.77 19.71 25.14
C LEU A 32 -38.09 20.57 23.90
N ALA A 33 -39.10 21.44 23.98
CA ALA A 33 -39.60 22.25 22.85
C ALA A 33 -39.91 21.40 21.59
N ILE A 34 -40.57 20.25 21.78
CA ILE A 34 -40.96 19.31 20.71
C ILE A 34 -42.46 19.02 20.75
N SER A 35 -43.01 18.44 19.68
CA SER A 35 -44.41 18.04 19.65
C SER A 35 -44.71 16.88 20.60
N THR A 36 -45.89 16.89 21.22
CA THR A 36 -46.42 15.77 22.02
C THR A 36 -46.56 14.49 21.20
N ALA A 37 -46.80 14.59 19.90
CA ALA A 37 -46.84 13.45 18.97
C ALA A 37 -45.47 12.75 18.87
N THR A 38 -44.37 13.52 18.84
CA THR A 38 -42.99 12.99 18.86
C THR A 38 -42.70 12.24 20.15
N VAL A 39 -43.13 12.78 21.29
CA VAL A 39 -43.00 12.12 22.61
C VAL A 39 -43.74 10.78 22.61
N ARG A 40 -45.01 10.77 22.18
CA ARG A 40 -45.81 9.53 22.08
C ARG A 40 -45.19 8.51 21.14
N LEU A 41 -44.68 8.96 19.99
CA LEU A 41 -44.03 8.08 19.01
C LEU A 41 -42.77 7.42 19.58
N CYS A 42 -41.92 8.18 20.28
CA CYS A 42 -40.71 7.66 20.92
C CYS A 42 -41.05 6.61 21.98
N ILE A 43 -42.02 6.89 22.84
CA ILE A 43 -42.51 5.95 23.88
C ILE A 43 -43.10 4.69 23.24
N SER A 44 -43.90 4.83 22.17
CA SER A 44 -44.50 3.70 21.46
C SER A 44 -43.43 2.82 20.81
N LYS A 45 -42.41 3.43 20.19
CA LYS A 45 -41.26 2.71 19.64
C LYS A 45 -40.49 1.95 20.74
N PHE A 46 -40.30 2.58 21.90
CA PHE A 46 -39.67 1.94 23.06
C PHE A 46 -40.46 0.71 23.55
N GLN A 47 -41.78 0.83 23.67
CA GLN A 47 -42.64 -0.29 24.09
C GLN A 47 -42.64 -1.44 23.08
N LYS A 48 -42.52 -1.16 21.78
CA LYS A 48 -42.55 -2.17 20.72
C LYS A 48 -41.21 -2.86 20.45
N GLY A 49 -40.09 -2.15 20.60
CA GLY A 49 -38.77 -2.62 20.15
C GLY A 49 -37.60 -2.23 21.05
N GLY A 50 -37.86 -1.79 22.28
CA GLY A 50 -36.83 -1.47 23.26
C GLY A 50 -36.05 -0.18 22.98
N LEU A 51 -34.89 -0.05 23.62
CA LEU A 51 -34.02 1.14 23.56
C LEU A 51 -33.57 1.47 22.12
N ASP A 52 -33.09 0.49 21.38
CA ASP A 52 -32.53 0.73 20.05
C ASP A 52 -33.58 1.24 19.07
N ALA A 53 -34.79 0.67 19.09
CA ALA A 53 -35.89 1.12 18.25
C ALA A 53 -36.40 2.52 18.62
N ALA A 54 -36.28 2.92 19.89
CA ALA A 54 -36.69 4.23 20.37
C ALA A 54 -35.67 5.32 20.04
N LEU A 55 -34.39 5.00 20.15
CA LEU A 55 -33.28 5.94 20.00
C LEU A 55 -32.89 6.12 18.53
N PHE A 56 -32.74 5.02 17.78
CA PHE A 56 -32.23 5.02 16.41
C PHE A 56 -33.36 4.81 15.41
N ASP A 57 -33.31 5.54 14.29
CA ASP A 57 -34.23 5.28 13.19
C ASP A 57 -33.76 4.06 12.39
N VAL A 58 -34.72 3.19 12.05
CA VAL A 58 -34.49 2.11 11.09
C VAL A 58 -34.11 2.74 9.74
N GLN A 59 -33.12 2.16 9.07
CA GLN A 59 -32.75 2.57 7.72
C GLN A 59 -34.00 2.52 6.83
N ARG A 60 -34.40 3.68 6.32
CA ARG A 60 -35.55 3.77 5.42
C ARG A 60 -35.19 3.02 4.14
N PRO A 61 -36.13 2.26 3.54
CA PRO A 61 -35.91 1.73 2.20
C PRO A 61 -35.64 2.92 1.28
N GLY A 62 -34.41 3.00 0.78
CA GLY A 62 -34.01 4.05 -0.15
C GLY A 62 -34.72 3.90 -1.49
N ARG A 63 -34.35 4.73 -2.46
CA ARG A 63 -34.80 4.54 -3.85
C ARG A 63 -34.37 3.14 -4.32
N PRO A 64 -35.28 2.33 -4.91
CA PRO A 64 -34.93 1.05 -5.49
C PRO A 64 -33.77 1.19 -6.49
N SER A 65 -32.86 0.19 -6.52
CA SER A 65 -31.77 0.19 -7.49
C SER A 65 -32.32 0.06 -8.90
N GLU A 66 -32.01 1.02 -9.76
CA GLU A 66 -32.39 0.98 -11.19
C GLU A 66 -31.42 0.15 -12.03
N ILE A 67 -30.25 -0.17 -11.47
CA ILE A 67 -29.22 -0.99 -12.12
C ILE A 67 -29.32 -2.39 -11.53
N THR A 68 -29.67 -3.35 -12.38
CA THR A 68 -29.82 -4.77 -12.06
C THR A 68 -28.45 -5.40 -11.78
N ASP A 69 -28.45 -6.56 -11.13
CA ASP A 69 -27.20 -7.28 -10.87
C ASP A 69 -26.56 -7.81 -12.15
N ASP A 70 -27.35 -8.18 -13.17
CA ASP A 70 -26.85 -8.54 -14.51
C ASP A 70 -26.12 -7.37 -15.17
N ALA A 71 -26.65 -6.15 -15.06
CA ALA A 71 -26.01 -4.94 -15.58
C ALA A 71 -24.67 -4.67 -14.88
N LYS A 72 -24.58 -4.92 -13.56
CA LYS A 72 -23.32 -4.81 -12.80
C LYS A 72 -22.32 -5.89 -13.23
N ALA A 73 -22.77 -7.13 -13.42
CA ALA A 73 -21.93 -8.23 -13.88
C ALA A 73 -21.35 -7.94 -15.27
N TRP A 74 -22.15 -7.38 -16.17
CA TRP A 74 -21.68 -6.92 -17.48
C TRP A 74 -20.64 -5.80 -17.36
N MET A 75 -20.87 -4.79 -16.50
CA MET A 75 -19.86 -3.75 -16.25
C MET A 75 -18.54 -4.32 -15.72
N ILE A 76 -18.60 -5.36 -14.87
CA ILE A 76 -17.42 -6.04 -14.36
C ILE A 76 -16.69 -6.75 -15.49
N HIS A 77 -17.43 -7.51 -16.31
CA HIS A 77 -16.88 -8.20 -17.46
C HIS A 77 -16.11 -7.26 -18.39
N ILE A 78 -16.68 -6.09 -18.74
CA ILE A 78 -16.00 -5.08 -19.56
C ILE A 78 -14.75 -4.53 -18.85
N ALA A 79 -14.83 -4.23 -17.55
CA ALA A 79 -13.70 -3.71 -16.80
C ALA A 79 -12.53 -4.72 -16.70
N CYS A 80 -12.80 -6.02 -16.79
CA CYS A 80 -11.79 -7.08 -16.80
C CYS A 80 -11.17 -7.33 -18.19
N GLN A 81 -11.80 -6.89 -19.27
CA GLN A 81 -11.28 -7.02 -20.62
C GLN A 81 -10.17 -6.00 -20.90
N ARG A 82 -9.26 -6.35 -21.82
CA ARG A 82 -8.26 -5.38 -22.28
C ARG A 82 -8.92 -4.41 -23.25
N PRO A 83 -8.76 -3.09 -23.10
CA PRO A 83 -9.29 -2.14 -24.07
C PRO A 83 -8.78 -2.39 -25.50
N THR A 84 -7.57 -2.96 -25.65
CA THR A 84 -7.00 -3.35 -26.95
C THR A 84 -7.83 -4.41 -27.68
N GLU A 85 -8.43 -5.35 -26.94
CA GLU A 85 -9.33 -6.38 -27.50
C GLU A 85 -10.64 -5.76 -28.00
N LEU A 86 -10.95 -4.55 -27.54
CA LEU A 86 -12.16 -3.79 -27.88
C LEU A 86 -11.84 -2.62 -28.83
N GLY A 87 -10.66 -2.61 -29.45
CA GLY A 87 -10.27 -1.64 -30.48
C GLY A 87 -9.70 -0.31 -29.97
N TYR A 88 -9.32 -0.21 -28.69
CA TYR A 88 -8.63 0.96 -28.15
C TYR A 88 -7.12 0.82 -28.25
N ALA A 89 -6.40 1.94 -28.44
CA ALA A 89 -4.93 1.94 -28.43
C ALA A 89 -4.32 1.79 -27.02
N GLN A 90 -5.11 2.02 -25.96
CA GLN A 90 -4.66 1.99 -24.57
C GLN A 90 -4.65 0.56 -24.04
N GLU A 91 -3.58 0.16 -23.34
CA GLU A 91 -3.47 -1.17 -22.70
C GLU A 91 -4.40 -1.32 -21.48
N LEU A 92 -4.68 -0.22 -20.78
CA LEU A 92 -5.49 -0.20 -19.56
C LEU A 92 -6.70 0.71 -19.72
N TRP A 93 -7.77 0.40 -18.98
CA TRP A 93 -8.92 1.27 -18.93
C TRP A 93 -8.57 2.55 -18.19
N THR A 94 -8.80 3.72 -18.80
CA THR A 94 -9.01 4.94 -18.02
C THR A 94 -10.47 4.98 -17.58
N LEU A 95 -10.75 5.65 -16.46
CA LEU A 95 -12.13 5.82 -16.02
C LEU A 95 -13.00 6.51 -17.08
N THR A 96 -12.42 7.41 -17.89
CA THR A 96 -13.11 8.08 -19.00
C THR A 96 -13.39 7.13 -20.17
N SER A 97 -12.42 6.31 -20.59
CA SER A 97 -12.60 5.39 -21.72
C SER A 97 -13.57 4.26 -21.37
N LEU A 98 -13.48 3.71 -20.16
CA LEU A 98 -14.41 2.70 -19.66
C LEU A 98 -15.84 3.25 -19.60
N HIS A 99 -16.01 4.49 -19.12
CA HIS A 99 -17.31 5.15 -19.08
C HIS A 99 -17.91 5.33 -20.48
N LYS A 100 -17.12 5.86 -21.43
CA LYS A 100 -17.58 6.02 -22.83
C LYS A 100 -17.94 4.69 -23.47
N TYR A 101 -17.16 3.64 -23.22
CA TYR A 101 -17.43 2.31 -23.74
C TYR A 101 -18.75 1.76 -23.20
N ILE A 102 -18.93 1.79 -21.88
CA ILE A 102 -20.16 1.35 -21.22
C ILE A 102 -21.35 2.11 -21.78
N GLN A 103 -21.26 3.44 -21.93
CA GLN A 103 -22.39 4.20 -22.47
C GLN A 103 -22.77 3.82 -23.89
N LYS A 104 -21.78 3.57 -24.74
CA LYS A 104 -21.98 3.24 -26.15
C LYS A 104 -22.60 1.85 -26.35
N HIS A 105 -22.15 0.86 -25.57
CA HIS A 105 -22.52 -0.55 -25.77
C HIS A 105 -23.58 -1.06 -24.78
N ALA A 106 -24.01 -0.23 -23.83
CA ALA A 106 -25.01 -0.57 -22.82
C ALA A 106 -26.37 -0.99 -23.43
N GLU A 107 -26.86 -0.26 -24.43
CA GLU A 107 -28.15 -0.53 -25.05
C GLU A 107 -28.10 -1.81 -25.90
N GLU A 108 -27.01 -2.02 -26.64
CA GLU A 108 -26.75 -3.25 -27.40
C GLU A 108 -26.71 -4.48 -26.49
N ALA A 109 -26.19 -4.32 -25.27
CA ALA A 109 -26.13 -5.37 -24.25
C ALA A 109 -27.44 -5.56 -23.45
N GLY A 110 -28.50 -4.81 -23.76
CA GLY A 110 -29.80 -4.91 -23.07
C GLY A 110 -29.91 -4.14 -21.75
N TYR A 111 -28.98 -3.22 -21.47
CA TYR A 111 -28.92 -2.45 -20.23
C TYR A 111 -29.06 -0.93 -20.48
N PRO A 112 -30.20 -0.43 -20.94
CA PRO A 112 -30.37 0.98 -21.32
C PRO A 112 -30.09 1.95 -20.16
N ARG A 113 -30.28 1.53 -18.90
CA ARG A 113 -29.95 2.39 -17.77
C ARG A 113 -28.46 2.74 -17.69
N LEU A 114 -27.59 1.87 -18.20
CA LEU A 114 -26.14 2.08 -18.24
C LEU A 114 -25.71 3.11 -19.29
N SER A 115 -26.52 3.42 -20.31
CA SER A 115 -26.16 4.47 -21.30
C SER A 115 -26.14 5.87 -20.68
N THR A 116 -26.89 6.07 -19.59
CA THR A 116 -27.04 7.35 -18.88
C THR A 116 -26.28 7.42 -17.55
N VAL A 117 -25.46 6.41 -17.22
CA VAL A 117 -24.65 6.45 -15.99
C VAL A 117 -23.57 7.51 -16.08
N THR A 118 -23.20 8.07 -14.93
CA THR A 118 -22.18 9.11 -14.84
C THR A 118 -20.81 8.49 -14.52
N LYS A 119 -19.74 9.19 -14.91
CA LYS A 119 -18.37 8.79 -14.58
C LYS A 119 -18.14 8.56 -13.07
N PRO A 120 -18.65 9.40 -12.14
CA PRO A 120 -18.53 9.17 -10.70
C PRO A 120 -19.25 7.90 -10.22
N TYR A 121 -20.36 7.51 -10.86
CA TYR A 121 -21.04 6.25 -10.53
C TYR A 121 -20.14 5.06 -10.84
N ILE A 122 -19.52 5.02 -12.03
CA ILE A 122 -18.58 3.95 -12.40
C ILE A 122 -17.39 3.92 -11.44
N GLN A 123 -16.85 5.08 -11.05
CA GLN A 123 -15.76 5.15 -10.08
C GLN A 123 -16.16 4.56 -8.73
N LYS A 124 -17.34 4.93 -8.23
CA LYS A 124 -17.89 4.40 -6.98
C LYS A 124 -18.10 2.89 -7.09
N PHE A 125 -18.69 2.43 -8.17
CA PHE A 125 -18.92 1.01 -8.44
C PHE A 125 -17.63 0.20 -8.44
N LEU A 126 -16.62 0.64 -9.20
CA LEU A 126 -15.30 -0.01 -9.23
C LEU A 126 -14.66 -0.08 -7.84
N LYS A 127 -14.79 0.99 -7.05
CA LYS A 127 -14.28 1.04 -5.67
C LYS A 127 -15.00 0.04 -4.76
N GLU A 128 -16.32 -0.08 -4.88
CA GLU A 128 -17.11 -1.05 -4.10
C GLU A 128 -16.76 -2.50 -4.45
N GLN A 129 -16.35 -2.78 -5.69
CA GLN A 129 -15.89 -4.09 -6.15
C GLN A 129 -14.38 -4.33 -5.98
N ASP A 130 -13.65 -3.40 -5.33
CA ASP A 130 -12.18 -3.34 -5.24
C ASP A 130 -11.44 -3.51 -6.59
N MET A 131 -12.08 -3.09 -7.69
CA MET A 131 -11.56 -3.29 -9.03
C MET A 131 -10.82 -2.05 -9.52
N LYS A 132 -9.59 -2.25 -10.00
CA LYS A 132 -8.69 -1.17 -10.41
C LYS A 132 -8.15 -1.45 -11.82
N PRO A 133 -8.99 -1.38 -12.87
CA PRO A 133 -8.61 -1.77 -14.24
C PRO A 133 -7.60 -0.79 -14.88
N PHE A 134 -7.31 0.33 -14.20
CA PHE A 134 -6.30 1.32 -14.53
C PHE A 134 -4.96 1.09 -13.81
N LYS A 135 -4.84 0.07 -12.95
CA LYS A 135 -3.67 -0.13 -12.09
C LYS A 135 -3.01 -1.47 -12.37
N ILE A 136 -1.75 -1.42 -12.78
CA ILE A 136 -0.89 -2.59 -12.83
C ILE A 136 -0.29 -2.83 -11.44
N LYS A 137 -0.30 -4.09 -11.01
CA LYS A 137 0.47 -4.55 -9.86
C LYS A 137 1.37 -5.68 -10.33
N TYR A 138 2.68 -5.51 -10.15
CA TYR A 138 3.63 -6.59 -10.39
C TYR A 138 3.51 -7.62 -9.27
N TYR A 139 3.64 -8.89 -9.64
CA TYR A 139 3.77 -10.00 -8.70
C TYR A 139 4.98 -10.83 -9.11
N CYS A 140 5.64 -11.43 -8.12
CA CYS A 140 6.71 -12.38 -8.36
C CYS A 140 6.10 -13.76 -8.53
N GLU A 141 6.24 -14.34 -9.72
CA GLU A 141 5.78 -15.70 -9.97
C GLU A 141 6.74 -16.72 -9.36
N LYS A 142 6.19 -17.72 -8.69
CA LYS A 142 6.98 -18.85 -8.14
C LYS A 142 7.39 -19.79 -9.27
N ARG A 143 8.55 -19.54 -9.86
CA ARG A 143 9.09 -20.34 -10.98
C ARG A 143 9.91 -21.56 -10.52
N ASP A 144 10.37 -21.57 -9.28
CA ASP A 144 11.24 -22.61 -8.74
C ASP A 144 10.41 -23.75 -8.13
N PRO A 145 10.55 -25.01 -8.58
CA PRO A 145 9.85 -26.16 -8.00
C PRO A 145 10.15 -26.36 -6.51
N ASP A 146 11.36 -25.99 -6.06
CA ASP A 146 11.83 -26.14 -4.68
C ASP A 146 11.68 -24.84 -3.87
N PHE A 147 10.84 -23.90 -4.34
CA PHE A 147 10.69 -22.57 -3.75
C PHE A 147 10.44 -22.61 -2.25
N GLU A 148 9.52 -23.47 -1.77
CA GLU A 148 9.16 -23.53 -0.35
C GLU A 148 10.34 -23.97 0.52
N SER A 149 11.11 -24.97 0.06
CA SER A 149 12.31 -25.46 0.76
C SER A 149 13.39 -24.36 0.83
N LYS A 150 13.69 -23.72 -0.31
CA LYS A 150 14.69 -22.63 -0.35
C LYS A 150 14.26 -21.39 0.45
N MET A 151 12.97 -21.06 0.41
CA MET A 151 12.41 -19.99 1.23
C MET A 151 12.60 -20.29 2.72
N HIS A 152 12.35 -21.54 3.14
CA HIS A 152 12.57 -21.96 4.52
C HIS A 152 14.04 -21.80 4.94
N GLU A 153 14.99 -22.21 4.08
CA GLU A 153 16.43 -22.02 4.34
C GLU A 153 16.79 -20.55 4.51
N VAL A 154 16.28 -19.66 3.66
CA VAL A 154 16.53 -18.21 3.77
C VAL A 154 15.92 -17.64 5.07
N LEU A 155 14.70 -18.03 5.43
CA LEU A 155 14.07 -17.60 6.68
C LEU A 155 14.83 -18.09 7.91
N LEU A 156 15.41 -19.29 7.85
CA LEU A 156 16.25 -19.84 8.90
C LEU A 156 17.52 -19.01 9.11
N VAL A 157 18.11 -18.46 8.04
CA VAL A 157 19.24 -17.51 8.16
C VAL A 157 18.83 -16.27 8.97
N TYR A 158 17.66 -15.68 8.68
CA TYR A 158 17.18 -14.53 9.46
C TYR A 158 16.90 -14.89 10.93
N LYS A 159 16.38 -16.08 11.20
CA LYS A 159 16.20 -16.55 12.58
C LYS A 159 17.53 -16.74 13.31
N GLN A 160 18.55 -17.24 12.62
CA GLN A 160 19.91 -17.38 13.18
C GLN A 160 20.54 -16.02 13.50
N ILE A 161 20.25 -14.98 12.72
CA ILE A 161 20.69 -13.61 13.03
C ILE A 161 19.98 -13.12 14.31
N GLU A 162 18.66 -13.28 14.40
CA GLU A 162 17.89 -12.87 15.59
C GLU A 162 18.41 -13.56 16.87
N MET A 163 18.82 -14.83 16.78
CA MET A 163 19.40 -15.59 17.89
C MET A 163 20.80 -15.11 18.31
N GLN A 164 21.47 -14.28 17.51
CA GLN A 164 22.75 -13.66 17.89
C GLN A 164 22.55 -12.39 18.72
N PHE A 165 21.31 -11.98 19.01
CA PHE A 165 21.00 -10.86 19.88
C PHE A 165 20.36 -11.33 21.18
N ASP A 166 20.66 -10.63 22.28
CA ASP A 166 20.01 -10.83 23.56
C ASP A 166 18.63 -10.14 23.60
N GLU A 167 17.93 -10.23 24.75
CA GLU A 167 16.61 -9.59 24.93
C GLU A 167 16.66 -8.05 24.84
N ASN A 168 17.84 -7.44 24.99
CA ASN A 168 18.05 -6.00 24.92
C ASN A 168 18.47 -5.53 23.51
N GLY A 169 18.75 -6.47 22.60
CA GLY A 169 19.24 -6.18 21.25
C GLY A 169 20.76 -6.01 21.17
N ASP A 170 21.50 -6.46 22.19
CA ASP A 170 22.96 -6.48 22.19
C ASP A 170 23.48 -7.79 21.60
N LEU A 171 24.58 -7.71 20.84
CA LEU A 171 25.16 -8.86 20.16
C LEU A 171 25.79 -9.85 21.18
N ILE A 172 25.36 -11.11 21.11
CA ILE A 172 25.91 -12.21 21.88
C ILE A 172 27.20 -12.67 21.19
N VAL A 173 28.34 -12.41 21.82
CA VAL A 173 29.65 -12.88 21.32
C VAL A 173 29.95 -14.27 21.90
N PRO A 174 30.10 -15.32 21.06
CA PRO A 174 30.42 -16.67 21.53
C PRO A 174 31.78 -16.74 22.24
N ASP A 175 31.94 -17.71 23.14
CA ASP A 175 33.18 -17.92 23.91
C ASP A 175 34.40 -18.25 23.03
N ASP A 176 34.17 -18.80 21.82
CA ASP A 176 35.22 -19.07 20.84
C ASP A 176 35.56 -17.87 19.94
N TYR A 177 34.89 -16.72 20.16
CA TYR A 177 35.03 -15.47 19.42
C TYR A 177 34.87 -15.61 17.90
N LYS A 178 34.16 -16.66 17.45
CA LYS A 178 33.86 -16.88 16.03
C LYS A 178 32.44 -16.44 15.74
N LEU A 179 32.30 -15.40 14.92
CA LEU A 179 31.00 -14.90 14.51
C LEU A 179 30.67 -15.33 13.08
N THR A 180 29.38 -15.56 12.83
CA THR A 180 28.86 -15.68 11.47
C THR A 180 28.26 -14.35 11.06
N ILE A 181 29.07 -13.55 10.38
CA ILE A 181 28.67 -12.23 9.88
C ILE A 181 27.77 -12.45 8.68
N THR A 182 26.54 -11.94 8.72
CA THR A 182 25.61 -12.07 7.61
C THR A 182 25.43 -10.72 6.92
N VAL A 183 25.83 -10.64 5.66
CA VAL A 183 25.74 -9.45 4.82
C VAL A 183 24.60 -9.63 3.81
N SER A 184 23.62 -8.73 3.84
CA SER A 184 22.60 -8.63 2.79
C SER A 184 23.12 -7.74 1.67
N TYR A 185 23.33 -8.31 0.48
CA TYR A 185 23.92 -7.65 -0.67
C TYR A 185 22.87 -7.33 -1.74
N ASP A 186 22.97 -6.14 -2.33
CA ASP A 186 22.17 -5.72 -3.47
C ASP A 186 22.97 -4.80 -4.39
N GLU A 187 22.54 -4.73 -5.66
CA GLU A 187 23.15 -3.89 -6.67
C GLU A 187 22.11 -2.92 -7.25
N LYS A 188 22.49 -1.65 -7.32
CA LYS A 188 21.75 -0.63 -8.06
C LYS A 188 22.55 -0.17 -9.27
N PRO A 189 22.46 -0.89 -10.42
CA PRO A 189 23.12 -0.46 -11.64
C PRO A 189 22.38 0.72 -12.29
N GLY A 190 23.08 1.43 -13.17
CA GLY A 190 22.48 2.48 -14.00
C GLY A 190 22.11 3.77 -13.26
N ILE A 191 22.76 4.06 -12.13
CA ILE A 191 22.61 5.33 -11.42
C ILE A 191 23.17 6.42 -12.33
N GLN A 192 22.30 7.31 -12.79
CA GLN A 192 22.70 8.39 -13.67
C GLN A 192 23.48 9.44 -12.89
N ALA A 193 24.76 9.62 -13.22
CA ALA A 193 25.56 10.70 -12.69
C ALA A 193 25.21 12.00 -13.42
N ILE A 194 24.60 12.93 -12.69
CA ILE A 194 24.19 14.23 -13.22
C ILE A 194 24.88 15.36 -12.46
N SER A 195 25.22 16.42 -13.18
CA SER A 195 25.67 17.69 -12.61
C SER A 195 24.85 18.83 -13.19
N ASN A 196 24.72 19.92 -12.44
CA ASN A 196 24.11 21.13 -12.96
C ASN A 196 24.99 21.73 -14.06
N THR A 197 24.36 22.35 -15.06
CA THR A 197 25.03 23.15 -16.11
C THR A 197 25.61 24.44 -15.54
N VAL A 198 24.88 25.05 -14.60
CA VAL A 198 25.23 26.30 -13.91
C VAL A 198 25.06 26.17 -12.39
N PRO A 199 25.77 26.98 -11.58
CA PRO A 199 25.58 26.99 -10.13
C PRO A 199 24.16 27.36 -9.73
N ASP A 200 23.68 26.78 -8.62
CA ASP A 200 22.41 27.16 -8.01
C ASP A 200 22.42 28.64 -7.59
N LEU A 201 21.34 29.38 -7.89
CA LEU A 201 21.16 30.74 -7.39
C LEU A 201 20.70 30.66 -5.94
N ARG A 202 21.39 31.38 -5.05
CA ARG A 202 21.06 31.43 -3.62
C ARG A 202 19.88 32.38 -3.37
N PRO A 203 19.11 32.16 -2.29
CA PRO A 203 18.06 33.08 -1.89
C PRO A 203 18.57 34.52 -1.73
N THR A 204 17.74 35.47 -2.13
CA THR A 204 17.96 36.92 -2.00
C THR A 204 16.80 37.56 -1.23
N SER A 205 16.89 38.86 -0.95
CA SER A 205 15.79 39.62 -0.34
C SER A 205 14.51 39.64 -1.20
N GLU A 206 14.62 39.40 -2.51
CA GLU A 206 13.48 39.39 -3.43
C GLU A 206 12.93 37.97 -3.67
N HIS A 207 13.77 36.94 -3.51
CA HIS A 207 13.39 35.55 -3.78
C HIS A 207 13.94 34.64 -2.67
N GLY A 208 13.06 34.07 -1.84
CA GLY A 208 13.42 33.33 -0.63
C GLY A 208 13.88 31.88 -0.86
N GLU A 209 14.07 31.46 -2.10
CA GLU A 209 14.28 30.06 -2.48
C GLU A 209 15.57 29.87 -3.30
N VAL A 210 16.09 28.64 -3.31
CA VAL A 210 17.22 28.26 -4.18
C VAL A 210 16.66 27.94 -5.56
N TYR A 211 17.15 28.62 -6.60
CA TYR A 211 16.80 28.31 -7.97
C TYR A 211 17.87 27.43 -8.59
N ARG A 212 17.44 26.35 -9.23
CA ARG A 212 18.28 25.42 -9.97
C ARG A 212 17.85 25.44 -11.44
N ASP A 213 18.83 25.49 -12.33
CA ASP A 213 18.58 25.41 -13.75
C ASP A 213 17.93 24.07 -14.14
N ALA A 214 17.03 24.10 -15.12
CA ALA A 214 16.33 22.90 -15.56
C ALA A 214 17.22 21.98 -16.42
N GLU A 215 18.30 22.53 -17.01
CA GLU A 215 19.25 21.74 -17.78
C GLU A 215 20.28 21.05 -16.86
N TYR A 216 20.73 19.87 -17.29
CA TYR A 216 21.72 19.08 -16.57
C TYR A 216 22.72 18.47 -17.55
N LYS A 217 23.94 18.27 -17.08
CA LYS A 217 24.98 17.53 -17.80
C LYS A 217 24.97 16.08 -17.36
N ARG A 218 24.95 15.16 -18.35
CA ARG A 218 25.10 13.72 -18.13
C ARG A 218 26.58 13.38 -18.05
N LEU A 219 27.01 12.78 -16.94
CA LEU A 219 28.39 12.34 -16.70
C LEU A 219 28.59 10.83 -16.86
N GLY A 220 27.56 10.12 -17.35
CA GLY A 220 27.56 8.67 -17.50
C GLY A 220 26.64 7.99 -16.49
N THR A 221 26.86 6.70 -16.32
CA THR A 221 26.11 5.84 -15.39
C THR A 221 27.08 5.10 -14.49
N LEU A 222 26.77 5.05 -13.20
CA LEU A 222 27.51 4.31 -12.19
C LEU A 222 26.65 3.16 -11.67
N SER A 223 27.29 2.17 -11.07
CA SER A 223 26.66 1.10 -10.32
C SER A 223 27.06 1.23 -8.85
N LEU A 224 26.08 1.14 -7.97
CA LEU A 224 26.31 0.99 -6.53
C LEU A 224 26.13 -0.47 -6.17
N LEU A 225 27.20 -1.12 -5.76
CA LEU A 225 27.20 -2.44 -5.14
C LEU A 225 27.24 -2.20 -3.64
N ALA A 226 26.30 -2.72 -2.87
CA ALA A 226 26.25 -2.46 -1.43
C ALA A 226 25.83 -3.69 -0.64
N GLY A 227 26.51 -3.92 0.47
CA GLY A 227 26.09 -4.89 1.48
C GLY A 227 25.76 -4.21 2.79
N ILE A 228 24.71 -4.66 3.47
CA ILE A 228 24.42 -4.27 4.85
C ILE A 228 24.77 -5.44 5.75
N ASP A 229 25.66 -5.20 6.71
CA ASP A 229 25.90 -6.15 7.79
C ASP A 229 24.66 -6.17 8.70
N LEU A 230 24.01 -7.32 8.78
CA LEU A 230 22.77 -7.50 9.53
C LEU A 230 22.99 -7.57 11.05
N LEU A 231 24.24 -7.74 11.50
CA LEU A 231 24.59 -7.70 12.92
C LEU A 231 24.80 -6.26 13.41
N THR A 232 25.51 -5.45 12.64
CA THR A 232 25.88 -4.08 13.03
C THR A 232 24.96 -3.00 12.43
N GLY A 233 24.23 -3.32 11.37
CA GLY A 233 23.48 -2.36 10.57
C GLY A 233 24.36 -1.49 9.65
N GLU A 234 25.67 -1.75 9.58
CA GLU A 234 26.59 -0.94 8.78
C GLU A 234 26.46 -1.25 7.29
N ALA A 235 26.28 -0.19 6.48
CA ALA A 235 26.30 -0.29 5.03
C ALA A 235 27.73 -0.18 4.49
N ILE A 236 28.12 -1.13 3.63
CA ILE A 236 29.42 -1.23 2.99
C ILE A 236 29.21 -0.94 1.49
N PRO A 237 29.57 0.24 0.99
CA PRO A 237 29.37 0.61 -0.41
C PRO A 237 30.60 0.35 -1.26
N LEU A 238 30.38 -0.03 -2.52
CA LEU A 238 31.34 0.01 -3.62
C LEU A 238 30.68 0.72 -4.81
N VAL A 239 31.28 1.80 -5.28
CA VAL A 239 30.84 2.50 -6.49
C VAL A 239 31.75 2.10 -7.63
N SER A 240 31.18 1.55 -8.70
CA SER A 240 31.91 1.17 -9.92
C SER A 240 31.26 1.79 -11.15
N GLU A 241 32.03 1.91 -12.22
CA GLU A 241 31.53 2.28 -13.56
C GLU A 241 30.84 1.08 -14.25
N THR A 242 31.06 -0.15 -13.75
CA THR A 242 30.47 -1.39 -14.28
C THR A 242 29.70 -2.17 -13.20
N HIS A 243 29.08 -3.30 -13.58
CA HIS A 243 28.39 -4.23 -12.67
C HIS A 243 28.69 -5.69 -13.08
N LYS A 244 29.97 -5.95 -13.35
CA LYS A 244 30.48 -7.25 -13.79
C LYS A 244 30.86 -8.10 -12.59
N SER A 245 31.10 -9.38 -12.85
CA SER A 245 31.67 -10.31 -11.85
C SER A 245 32.95 -9.78 -11.20
N SER A 246 33.77 -9.01 -11.92
CA SER A 246 34.98 -8.37 -11.37
C SER A 246 34.68 -7.35 -10.27
N ASP A 247 33.61 -6.57 -10.43
CA ASP A 247 33.17 -5.59 -9.43
C ASP A 247 32.64 -6.31 -8.18
N PHE A 248 31.91 -7.41 -8.37
CA PHE A 248 31.47 -8.26 -7.27
C PHE A 248 32.65 -8.88 -6.51
N ILE A 249 33.68 -9.37 -7.21
CA ILE A 249 34.91 -9.89 -6.58
C ILE A 249 35.63 -8.78 -5.81
N GLU A 250 35.67 -7.55 -6.32
CA GLU A 250 36.23 -6.41 -5.59
C GLU A 250 35.44 -6.14 -4.30
N PHE A 251 34.12 -6.23 -4.35
CA PHE A 251 33.28 -6.14 -3.16
C PHE A 251 33.59 -7.27 -2.15
N LEU A 252 33.76 -8.52 -2.61
CA LEU A 252 34.15 -9.63 -1.73
C LEU A 252 35.50 -9.39 -1.05
N LYS A 253 36.48 -8.81 -1.76
CA LYS A 253 37.78 -8.43 -1.18
C LYS A 253 37.65 -7.33 -0.13
N ILE A 254 36.67 -6.45 -0.23
CA ILE A 254 36.39 -5.44 0.80
C ILE A 254 35.88 -6.15 2.07
N LEU A 255 34.97 -7.11 1.93
CA LEU A 255 34.47 -7.89 3.06
C LEU A 255 35.58 -8.71 3.74
N ASP A 256 36.39 -9.41 2.94
CA ASP A 256 37.51 -10.23 3.41
C ASP A 256 38.55 -9.42 4.20
N LYS A 257 38.82 -8.17 3.78
CA LYS A 257 39.71 -7.26 4.51
C LYS A 257 39.07 -6.64 5.76
N LYS A 258 37.75 -6.49 5.76
CA LYS A 258 37.03 -5.80 6.84
C LYS A 258 36.89 -6.69 8.08
N TYR A 259 36.64 -7.97 7.88
CA TYR A 259 36.34 -8.90 8.97
C TYR A 259 37.54 -9.78 9.33
N PRO A 260 37.66 -10.21 10.60
CA PRO A 260 38.69 -11.16 11.02
C PRO A 260 38.65 -12.47 10.22
N SER A 261 39.82 -13.01 9.87
CA SER A 261 39.94 -14.26 9.09
C SER A 261 39.39 -15.52 9.79
N GLN A 262 39.09 -15.42 11.08
CA GLN A 262 38.50 -16.51 11.87
C GLN A 262 36.97 -16.55 11.76
N ASP A 263 36.35 -15.45 11.32
CA ASP A 263 34.90 -15.31 11.21
C ASP A 263 34.42 -15.87 9.88
N THR A 264 33.18 -16.33 9.86
CA THR A 264 32.53 -16.81 8.64
C THR A 264 31.67 -15.71 8.06
N ILE A 265 32.00 -15.26 6.85
CA ILE A 265 31.19 -14.29 6.11
C ILE A 265 30.13 -15.06 5.31
N ARG A 266 28.87 -14.83 5.64
CA ARG A 266 27.71 -15.33 4.89
C ARG A 266 27.08 -14.17 4.13
N ILE A 267 26.83 -14.35 2.83
CA ILE A 267 26.22 -13.33 1.99
C ILE A 267 24.85 -13.81 1.51
N ILE A 268 23.82 -12.97 1.70
CA ILE A 268 22.49 -13.14 1.11
C ILE A 268 22.43 -12.22 -0.10
N LEU A 269 22.19 -12.78 -1.28
CA LEU A 269 22.18 -12.06 -2.56
C LEU A 269 21.10 -12.64 -3.49
N ASP A 270 20.76 -11.88 -4.53
CA ASP A 270 19.83 -12.33 -5.56
C ASP A 270 20.50 -13.32 -6.55
N ASN A 271 19.68 -13.97 -7.37
CA ASN A 271 20.16 -14.98 -8.33
C ASN A 271 20.69 -14.35 -9.64
N HIS A 272 21.54 -13.32 -9.52
CA HIS A 272 22.15 -12.66 -10.66
C HIS A 272 23.30 -13.49 -11.26
N SER A 273 23.48 -13.40 -12.57
CA SER A 273 24.47 -14.21 -13.31
C SER A 273 25.92 -13.87 -12.95
N ALA A 274 26.19 -12.63 -12.51
CA ALA A 274 27.50 -12.20 -12.02
C ALA A 274 27.94 -13.00 -10.79
N HIS A 275 27.00 -13.36 -9.90
CA HIS A 275 27.28 -14.08 -8.65
C HIS A 275 27.64 -15.55 -8.89
N THR A 276 27.14 -16.14 -9.98
CA THR A 276 27.35 -17.56 -10.31
C THR A 276 28.36 -17.77 -11.42
N SER A 277 29.05 -16.72 -11.85
CA SER A 277 30.02 -16.76 -12.94
C SER A 277 31.23 -17.64 -12.61
N LYS A 278 31.90 -18.17 -13.64
CA LYS A 278 33.12 -18.99 -13.48
C LYS A 278 34.23 -18.24 -12.74
N GLU A 279 34.33 -16.94 -12.99
CA GLU A 279 35.32 -16.07 -12.35
C GLU A 279 35.06 -15.95 -10.85
N THR A 280 33.80 -15.69 -10.47
CA THR A 280 33.37 -15.61 -9.08
C THR A 280 33.58 -16.92 -8.34
N ARG A 281 33.20 -18.06 -8.94
CA ARG A 281 33.40 -19.38 -8.33
C ARG A 281 34.89 -19.68 -8.09
N ARG A 282 35.74 -19.38 -9.08
CA ARG A 282 37.19 -19.54 -8.95
C ARG A 282 37.80 -18.66 -7.85
N PHE A 283 37.18 -17.54 -7.52
CA PHE A 283 37.63 -16.71 -6.40
C PHE A 283 37.19 -17.25 -5.04
N LEU A 284 36.08 -18.01 -4.98
CA LEU A 284 35.55 -18.62 -3.76
C LEU A 284 36.18 -19.99 -3.44
N ASP A 285 36.74 -20.68 -4.45
CA ASP A 285 37.49 -21.94 -4.32
C ASP A 285 38.91 -21.73 -3.78
#